data_AF-A0A482WJN0-F1
#
_entry.id   AF-A0A482WJN0-F1
#
_cell.length_a   1.000
_cell.length_b   1.000
_cell.length_c   1.000
_cell.angle_alpha   90.00
_cell.angle_beta   90.00
_cell.angle_gamma   90.00
#
_symmetry.space_group_name_H-M   'P 1'
#
loop_
_entity.id
_entity.type
_entity.pdbx_description
1 polymer ?
#
loop_
_entity_poly.entity_id
_entity_poly.type
_entity_poly.pdbx_seq_one_letter_code
_entity_poly.pdbx_strand_id
1 'polypeptide(L)'
;MGVEMLLTNVTPEVMRHNMSDAEWSKIFEMNRDKNLYNNLINSLFPSIHGNDQVKKGVTLMLFGGVPKTTGEGTTLRGDINCCIVGDPSCAKSQFLKQ
;
A
#
# COMPACT_ATOMS: atom_id res chain seq x y z
N MET A 1 10.00 -23.15 -2.12
CA MET A 1 10.20 -22.69 -3.51
C MET A 1 8.94 -22.15 -4.20
N GLY A 2 7.76 -22.08 -3.57
CA GLY A 2 6.52 -21.69 -4.27
C GLY A 2 6.09 -20.22 -4.16
N VAL A 3 6.60 -19.47 -3.17
CA VAL A 3 6.12 -18.10 -2.86
C VAL A 3 7.05 -17.02 -3.42
N GLU A 4 8.34 -17.32 -3.56
CA GLU A 4 9.34 -16.41 -4.16
C GLU A 4 8.97 -16.06 -5.62
N MET A 5 8.20 -16.93 -6.29
CA MET A 5 7.83 -16.80 -7.70
C MET A 5 6.60 -15.89 -7.96
N LEU A 6 5.77 -15.58 -6.96
CA LEU A 6 4.50 -14.87 -7.20
C LEU A 6 4.67 -13.34 -7.31
N LEU A 7 5.60 -12.73 -6.57
CA LEU A 7 5.88 -11.29 -6.68
C LEU A 7 6.90 -10.97 -7.78
N THR A 8 7.77 -11.92 -8.15
CA THR A 8 8.74 -11.75 -9.25
C THR A 8 8.11 -11.84 -10.63
N ASN A 9 6.89 -12.36 -10.74
CA ASN A 9 6.20 -12.56 -12.03
C ASN A 9 5.35 -11.39 -12.49
N VAL A 10 5.26 -10.30 -11.71
CA VAL A 10 4.56 -9.08 -12.14
C VAL A 10 5.60 -8.10 -12.67
N THR A 11 6.04 -8.32 -13.91
CA THR A 11 6.92 -7.38 -14.58
C THR A 11 6.11 -6.18 -15.10
N PRO A 12 6.72 -5.00 -15.28
CA PRO A 12 6.05 -3.85 -15.88
C PRO A 12 5.41 -4.17 -17.24
N GLU A 13 6.00 -5.09 -18.01
CA GLU A 13 5.49 -5.54 -19.29
C GLU A 13 4.19 -6.34 -19.15
N VAL A 14 4.10 -7.23 -18.15
CA VAL A 14 2.87 -7.99 -17.84
C VAL A 14 1.77 -7.05 -17.33
N MET A 15 2.12 -6.06 -16.51
CA MET A 15 1.16 -5.04 -16.05
C MET A 15 0.59 -4.22 -17.23
N ARG A 16 1.46 -3.78 -18.15
CA ARG A 16 1.05 -3.00 -19.31
C ARG A 16 0.09 -3.76 -20.22
N HIS A 17 0.32 -5.07 -20.41
CA HIS A 17 -0.55 -5.90 -21.26
C HIS A 17 -1.99 -6.00 -20.72
N ASN A 18 -2.20 -5.77 -19.42
CA ASN A 18 -3.51 -5.86 -18.77
C ASN A 18 -4.19 -4.49 -18.61
N MET A 19 -3.66 -3.42 -19.21
CA MET A 19 -4.16 -2.06 -19.07
C MET A 19 -4.34 -1.42 -20.45
N SER A 20 -5.28 -0.47 -20.55
CA SER A 20 -5.35 0.40 -21.71
C SER A 20 -4.14 1.36 -21.76
N ASP A 21 -3.80 1.85 -22.95
CA ASP A 21 -2.71 2.83 -23.12
C ASP A 21 -2.94 4.09 -22.28
N ALA A 22 -4.20 4.50 -22.11
CA ALA A 22 -4.57 5.65 -21.28
C ALA A 22 -4.31 5.41 -19.78
N GLU A 23 -4.66 4.23 -19.26
CA GLU A 23 -4.38 3.85 -17.87
C GLU A 23 -2.89 3.74 -17.63
N TRP A 24 -2.16 3.13 -18.55
CA TRP A 24 -0.70 3.01 -18.46
C TRP A 24 -0.02 4.38 -18.45
N SER A 25 -0.43 5.29 -19.35
CA SER A 25 0.08 6.66 -19.36
C SER A 25 -0.15 7.36 -18.03
N LYS A 26 -1.35 7.21 -17.44
CA LYS A 26 -1.68 7.83 -16.16
C LYS A 26 -0.87 7.25 -15.00
N ILE A 27 -0.63 5.94 -14.96
CA ILE A 27 0.25 5.31 -13.95
C ILE A 27 1.67 5.81 -14.08
N PHE A 28 2.16 5.94 -15.31
CA PHE A 28 3.51 6.43 -15.58
C PHE A 28 3.67 7.92 -15.21
N GLU A 29 2.64 8.74 -15.43
CA GLU A 29 2.59 10.12 -14.95
C GLU A 29 2.62 10.19 -13.42
N MET A 30 1.79 9.38 -12.75
CA MET A 30 1.76 9.31 -11.28
C MET A 30 3.13 8.92 -10.70
N ASN A 31 3.84 7.97 -11.33
CA ASN A 31 5.18 7.56 -10.89
C ASN A 31 6.21 8.72 -10.89
N ARG A 32 6.05 9.70 -11.78
CA ARG A 32 6.95 10.85 -11.90
C ARG A 32 6.62 11.99 -10.93
N ASP A 33 5.48 11.92 -10.26
CA ASP A 33 5.06 12.94 -9.29
C ASP A 33 5.88 12.82 -8.00
N LYS A 34 6.65 13.88 -7.68
CA LYS A 34 7.44 13.97 -6.44
C LYS A 34 6.56 13.96 -5.19
N ASN A 35 5.29 14.34 -5.32
CA ASN A 35 4.32 14.38 -4.23
C ASN A 35 3.40 13.15 -4.20
N LEU A 36 3.66 12.12 -5.02
CA LEU A 36 2.82 10.93 -5.16
C LEU A 36 2.41 10.35 -3.81
N TYR A 37 3.35 10.22 -2.87
CA TYR A 37 3.09 9.66 -1.55
C TYR A 37 2.01 10.44 -0.77
N ASN A 38 2.15 11.77 -0.72
CA ASN A 38 1.18 12.63 -0.02
C ASN A 38 -0.16 12.67 -0.77
N ASN A 39 -0.12 12.71 -2.10
CA ASN A 39 -1.33 12.70 -2.93
C ASN A 39 -2.12 11.41 -2.73
N LEU A 40 -1.45 10.26 -2.73
CA LEU A 40 -2.07 8.96 -2.47
C LEU A 40 -2.72 8.90 -1.09
N ILE A 41 -2.02 9.37 -0.05
CA ILE A 41 -2.56 9.41 1.31
C ILE A 41 -3.83 10.27 1.39
N ASN A 42 -3.81 11.45 0.76
CA ASN A 42 -4.96 12.34 0.75
C ASN A 42 -6.14 11.79 -0.06
N SER A 43 -5.85 11.05 -1.13
CA SER A 43 -6.88 10.37 -1.92
C SER A 43 -7.54 9.20 -1.18
N LEU A 44 -6.79 8.48 -0.33
CA LEU A 44 -7.33 7.35 0.44
C LEU A 44 -8.14 7.79 1.67
N PHE A 45 -7.81 8.94 2.26
CA PHE A 45 -8.47 9.45 3.48
C PHE A 45 -9.00 10.88 3.34
N PRO A 46 -9.88 11.17 2.35
CA PRO A 46 -10.33 12.53 2.06
C PRO A 46 -11.23 13.11 3.16
N SER A 47 -11.97 12.27 3.89
CA SER A 47 -12.91 12.67 4.94
C SER A 47 -12.26 12.87 6.32
N ILE A 48 -10.99 12.52 6.47
CA ILE A 48 -10.27 12.58 7.74
C ILE A 48 -9.26 13.72 7.68
N HIS A 49 -9.41 14.74 8.54
CA HIS A 49 -8.43 15.81 8.66
C HIS A 49 -7.37 15.48 9.73
N GLY A 50 -6.11 15.89 9.50
CA GLY A 50 -4.98 15.60 10.38
C GLY A 50 -4.61 14.11 10.45
N ASN A 51 -3.98 13.71 11.57
CA ASN A 51 -3.51 12.34 11.83
C ASN A 51 -2.61 11.77 10.71
N ASP A 52 -1.73 12.59 10.14
CA ASP A 52 -0.95 12.23 8.95
C ASP A 52 -0.08 10.99 9.15
N GLN A 53 0.43 10.77 10.36
CA GLN A 53 1.23 9.58 10.67
C GLN A 53 0.38 8.31 10.69
N VAL A 54 -0.86 8.39 11.20
CA VAL A 54 -1.80 7.25 11.18
C VAL A 54 -2.19 6.93 9.74
N LYS A 55 -2.53 7.95 8.94
CA LYS A 55 -2.83 7.78 7.51
C LYS A 55 -1.67 7.09 6.78
N LYS A 56 -0.44 7.56 6.97
CA LYS A 56 0.77 6.95 6.41
C LYS A 56 0.92 5.48 6.81
N GLY A 57 0.74 5.17 8.10
CA GLY A 57 0.82 3.80 8.61
C GLY A 57 -0.24 2.87 8.01
N VAL A 58 -1.48 3.33 7.88
CA VAL A 58 -2.56 2.56 7.23
C VAL A 58 -2.30 2.40 5.73
N THR A 59 -1.79 3.42 5.04
CA THR A 59 -1.38 3.29 3.64
C THR A 59 -0.30 2.21 3.49
N LEU A 60 0.75 2.23 4.32
CA LEU A 60 1.79 1.20 4.28
C LEU A 60 1.25 -0.20 4.59
N MET A 61 0.27 -0.31 5.48
CA MET A 61 -0.42 -1.57 5.77
C MET A 61 -1.12 -2.15 4.53
N LEU A 62 -1.71 -1.31 3.67
CA LEU A 62 -2.35 -1.75 2.42
C LEU A 62 -1.33 -2.26 1.39
N PHE A 63 -0.14 -1.65 1.33
CA PHE A 63 0.93 -2.13 0.44
C PHE A 63 1.60 -3.40 0.97
N GLY A 64 1.76 -3.49 2.29
CA GLY A 64 2.50 -4.57 2.93
C GLY A 64 3.99 -4.58 2.55
N GLY A 65 4.63 -5.70 2.83
CA GLY A 65 6.03 -5.96 2.50
C GLY A 65 6.19 -7.36 1.92
N VAL A 66 7.42 -7.69 1.54
CA VAL A 66 7.74 -8.96 0.87
C VAL A 66 7.94 -10.07 1.92
N PRO A 67 7.09 -11.12 1.95
CA PRO A 67 7.33 -12.27 2.82
C PRO A 67 8.59 -13.00 2.37
N LYS A 68 9.36 -13.52 3.32
CA LYS A 68 10.63 -14.20 3.04
C LYS A 68 10.64 -15.59 3.66
N THR A 69 11.38 -16.51 3.06
CA THR A 69 11.65 -17.81 3.67
C THR A 69 13.12 -17.89 4.01
N THR A 70 13.42 -18.22 5.26
CA THR A 70 14.80 -18.42 5.74
C THR A 70 15.39 -19.71 5.16
N GLY A 71 16.72 -19.84 5.15
CA GLY A 71 17.40 -21.06 4.69
C GLY A 71 17.00 -22.32 5.48
N GLU A 72 16.51 -22.14 6.71
CA GLU A 72 16.01 -23.21 7.59
C GLU A 72 14.53 -23.54 7.38
N GLY A 73 13.86 -22.94 6.38
CA GLY A 73 12.48 -23.25 6.01
C GLY A 73 11.41 -22.49 6.80
N THR A 74 11.78 -21.60 7.71
CA THR A 74 10.83 -20.75 8.44
C THR A 74 10.39 -19.56 7.58
N THR A 75 9.07 -19.31 7.52
CA THR A 75 8.49 -18.17 6.81
C THR A 75 8.41 -16.93 7.69
N LEU A 76 8.96 -15.83 7.20
CA LEU A 76 8.90 -14.50 7.80
C LEU A 76 7.76 -13.71 7.15
N ARG A 77 6.92 -13.15 8.01
CA ARG A 77 5.76 -12.33 7.64
C ARG A 77 6.19 -11.04 6.92
N GLY A 78 5.51 -10.69 5.83
CA GLY A 78 5.74 -9.44 5.08
C GLY A 78 4.68 -8.38 5.32
N ASP A 79 3.48 -8.78 5.73
CA ASP A 79 2.35 -7.89 6.02
C ASP A 79 2.49 -7.18 7.37
N ILE A 80 1.91 -5.99 7.43
CA ILE A 80 1.99 -5.07 8.58
C ILE A 80 0.66 -5.13 9.32
N ASN A 81 0.69 -5.22 10.66
CA ASN A 81 -0.50 -5.04 11.49
C ASN A 81 -0.40 -3.73 12.25
N CYS A 82 -1.44 -2.90 12.14
CA CYS A 82 -1.52 -1.63 12.84
C CYS A 82 -2.59 -1.69 13.94
N CYS A 83 -2.27 -1.20 15.14
CA CYS A 83 -3.23 -0.97 16.21
C CYS A 83 -3.39 0.54 16.41
N ILE A 84 -4.63 1.06 16.34
CA ILE A 84 -4.92 2.47 16.52
C ILE A 84 -5.63 2.65 17.87
N VAL A 85 -4.93 3.27 18.82
CA VAL A 85 -5.45 3.61 20.16
C VAL A 85 -5.46 5.12 20.31
N GLY A 86 -6.49 5.65 20.97
CA GLY A 86 -6.60 7.08 21.25
C GLY A 86 -7.95 7.45 21.83
N ASP A 87 -8.06 8.70 22.28
CA ASP A 87 -9.22 9.23 22.99
C ASP A 87 -10.52 9.19 22.17
N PRO A 88 -11.71 9.27 22.81
CA PRO A 88 -12.97 9.41 22.10
C PRO A 88 -12.92 10.53 21.06
N SER A 89 -13.66 10.36 19.96
CA SER A 89 -13.77 11.35 18.88
C SER A 89 -12.51 11.62 18.02
N CYS A 90 -11.42 10.87 18.17
CA CYS A 90 -10.22 10.98 17.29
C CYS A 90 -10.35 10.30 15.90
N ALA A 91 -11.55 10.19 15.32
CA ALA A 91 -11.80 9.58 14.01
C ALA A 91 -11.28 8.13 13.79
N LYS A 92 -10.85 7.41 14.83
CA LYS A 92 -10.31 6.03 14.75
C LYS A 92 -11.22 5.09 13.96
N SER A 93 -12.52 5.11 14.24
CA SER A 93 -13.49 4.27 13.51
C SER A 93 -13.66 4.69 12.04
N GLN A 94 -13.41 5.96 11.68
CA GLN A 94 -13.49 6.42 10.28
C GLN A 94 -12.37 5.81 9.42
N PHE A 95 -11.19 5.55 10.00
CA PHE A 95 -10.13 4.82 9.32
C PHE A 95 -10.50 3.38 8.94
N LEU A 96 -11.51 2.79 9.59
CA LEU A 96 -11.92 1.40 9.40
C LEU A 96 -13.28 1.24 8.71
N LYS A 97 -14.02 2.33 8.52
CA LYS A 97 -15.45 2.32 8.14
C LYS A 97 -15.74 2.54 6.65
N GLN A 98 -14.73 2.50 5.78
CA GLN A 98 -14.91 2.79 4.35
C GLN A 98 -16.16 2.13 3.76
#